data_AF-A0AA51NB44-F1
#
_entry.id   AF-A0AA51NB44-F1
#
_cell.length_a   1.000
_cell.length_b   1.000
_cell.length_c   1.000
_cell.angle_alpha   90.00
_cell.angle_beta   90.00
_cell.angle_gamma   90.00
#
_symmetry.space_group_name_H-M   'P 1'
#
loop_
_entity.id
_entity.type
_entity.pdbx_description
1 polymer ?
#
loop_
_entity_poly.entity_id
_entity_poly.type
_entity_poly.pdbx_seq_one_letter_code
_entity_poly.pdbx_strand_id
1 'polypeptide(L)' 'MKTKLSTLALILLISSCGLVEVCTTCTEQNDDVTTEFCGSPDEVQEYEDDLKDQGQAYDQDWVCTGS' A
#
# COMPACT_ATOMS: atom_id res chain seq x y z
N MET A 1 -6.60 17.31 -52.62
CA MET A 1 -7.24 17.32 -51.28
C MET A 1 -7.88 15.96 -51.06
N LYS A 2 -7.32 15.14 -50.16
CA LYS A 2 -7.93 13.89 -49.69
C LYS A 2 -7.81 13.89 -48.16
N THR A 3 -8.86 14.37 -47.52
CA THR A 3 -9.11 14.20 -46.09
C THR A 3 -9.33 12.72 -45.81
N LYS A 4 -8.52 12.12 -44.95
CA LYS A 4 -8.90 10.91 -44.20
C LYS A 4 -8.59 11.15 -42.74
N LEU A 5 -9.61 11.67 -42.05
CA LEU A 5 -9.81 11.46 -40.63
C LEU A 5 -9.72 9.95 -40.36
N SER A 6 -8.82 9.52 -39.49
CA SER A 6 -9.05 8.43 -38.53
C SER A 6 -7.73 8.10 -37.81
N THR A 7 -7.27 9.00 -36.93
CA THR A 7 -6.13 8.73 -36.05
C THR A 7 -6.44 9.20 -34.62
N LEU A 8 -7.68 9.01 -34.18
CA LEU A 8 -8.18 9.51 -32.90
C LEU A 8 -9.00 8.45 -32.15
N ALA A 9 -8.60 7.19 -32.23
CA ALA A 9 -9.25 6.08 -31.53
C ALA A 9 -8.24 5.16 -30.81
N LEU A 10 -7.09 5.68 -30.37
CA LEU A 10 -6.04 4.86 -29.74
C LEU A 10 -5.57 5.39 -28.37
N ILE A 11 -6.38 6.17 -27.66
CA ILE A 11 -6.00 6.70 -26.33
C ILE A 11 -7.17 6.56 -25.36
N LEU A 12 -7.63 5.34 -25.08
CA LEU A 12 -8.55 5.04 -23.99
C LEU A 12 -8.25 3.67 -23.33
N LEU A 13 -6.97 3.29 -23.21
CA LEU A 13 -6.56 2.02 -22.57
C LEU A 13 -5.61 2.21 -21.37
N ILE A 14 -5.56 3.40 -20.77
CA ILE A 14 -4.80 3.68 -19.55
C ILE A 14 -5.77 4.15 -18.46
N SER A 15 -6.62 3.24 -17.99
CA SER A 15 -7.49 3.53 -16.83
C SER A 15 -7.70 2.28 -15.96
N SER A 16 -6.65 1.49 -15.79
CA SER A 16 -6.66 0.36 -14.85
C SER A 16 -5.33 0.18 -14.13
N CYS A 17 -4.61 1.27 -13.83
CA CYS A 17 -3.84 1.28 -12.58
C CYS A 17 -4.85 1.52 -11.47
N GLY A 18 -5.59 0.47 -11.10
CA GLY A 18 -6.38 0.50 -9.87
C GLY A 18 -5.43 0.75 -8.70
N LEU A 19 -5.89 1.49 -7.70
CA LEU A 19 -5.23 1.53 -6.40
C LEU A 19 -4.92 0.09 -6.01
N VAL A 20 -3.65 -0.28 -5.99
CA VAL A 20 -3.23 -1.61 -5.53
C VAL A 20 -3.30 -1.53 -4.02
N GLU A 21 -4.38 -2.03 -3.46
CA GLU A 21 -4.48 -2.19 -2.02
C GLU A 21 -3.59 -3.37 -1.62
N VAL A 22 -2.67 -3.12 -0.68
CA VAL A 22 -1.82 -4.14 -0.07
C VAL A 22 -2.16 -4.20 1.41
N CYS A 23 -1.98 -5.36 2.02
CA CYS A 23 -2.25 -5.57 3.44
C CYS A 23 -0.96 -5.99 4.14
N THR A 24 -0.77 -5.50 5.36
CA THR A 24 0.28 -5.94 6.26
C THR A 24 -0.32 -6.43 7.57
N THR A 25 0.28 -7.45 8.15
CA THR A 25 -0.02 -7.91 9.52
C THR A 25 1.20 -7.63 10.37
N CYS A 26 1.02 -6.84 11.43
CA CYS A 26 2.07 -6.52 12.39
C CYS A 26 1.77 -7.22 13.73
N THR A 27 2.79 -7.85 14.30
CA THR A 27 2.72 -8.54 15.60
C THR A 27 3.67 -7.86 16.58
N GLU A 28 3.17 -7.48 17.75
CA GLU A 28 3.97 -7.04 18.89
C GLU A 28 4.50 -8.28 19.61
N GLN A 29 5.82 -8.38 19.72
CA GLN A 29 6.51 -9.61 20.13
C GLN A 29 6.52 -9.87 21.63
N ASN A 30 6.25 -8.86 22.48
CA ASN A 30 6.29 -9.03 23.93
C ASN A 30 4.96 -9.56 24.50
N ASP A 31 3.86 -9.11 23.90
CA ASP A 31 2.48 -9.36 24.32
C ASP A 31 1.69 -10.21 23.30
N ASP A 32 2.32 -10.63 22.19
CA ASP A 32 1.72 -11.41 21.09
C ASP A 32 0.46 -10.74 20.48
N VAL A 33 0.43 -9.40 20.48
CA VAL A 33 -0.71 -8.63 19.96
C VAL A 33 -0.57 -8.43 18.46
N THR A 34 -1.56 -8.88 17.69
CA THR A 34 -1.59 -8.74 16.23
C THR A 34 -2.52 -7.62 15.78
N THR A 35 -2.09 -6.85 14.78
CA THR A 35 -2.88 -5.84 14.09
C THR A 35 -2.73 -5.97 12.58
N GLU A 36 -3.78 -5.65 11.82
CA GLU A 36 -3.81 -5.72 10.36
C GLU A 36 -4.20 -4.35 9.80
N PHE A 37 -3.53 -3.95 8.73
CA PHE A 37 -3.83 -2.73 8.00
C PHE A 37 -3.75 -2.97 6.50
N CYS A 38 -4.78 -2.56 5.76
CA CYS A 38 -4.86 -2.60 4.31
C CYS A 38 -5.03 -1.19 3.77
N GLY A 39 -4.23 -0.83 2.78
CA GLY A 39 -4.25 0.50 2.18
C GLY A 39 -3.42 0.54 0.91
N SER A 40 -3.16 1.74 0.41
CA SER A 40 -2.15 1.90 -0.64
C SER A 40 -0.76 1.47 -0.12
N PRO A 41 0.20 1.12 -1.00
CA PRO A 41 1.51 0.68 -0.57
C PRO A 41 2.24 1.73 0.28
N ASP A 42 2.04 3.01 -0.01
CA ASP A 42 2.60 4.12 0.77
C ASP A 42 1.97 4.21 2.16
N GLU A 43 0.64 4.08 2.27
CA GLU A 43 -0.07 4.07 3.57
C GLU A 43 0.32 2.86 4.42
N VAL A 44 0.50 1.69 3.81
CA VAL A 44 0.96 0.49 4.52
C VAL A 44 2.38 0.69 5.03
N GLN A 45 3.27 1.26 4.24
CA GLN A 45 4.63 1.57 4.69
C GLN A 45 4.63 2.58 5.84
N GLU A 46 3.83 3.64 5.74
CA GLU A 46 3.68 4.65 6.81
C GLU A 46 3.16 4.01 8.10
N TYR A 47 2.19 3.10 8.00
CA TYR A 47 1.69 2.35 9.15
C TYR A 47 2.75 1.45 9.81
N GLU A 48 3.54 0.74 9.01
CA GLU A 48 4.63 -0.11 9.54
C GLU A 48 5.71 0.73 10.24
N ASP A 49 6.04 1.89 9.69
CA ASP A 49 7.04 2.80 10.24
C ASP A 49 6.53 3.44 11.55
N ASP A 50 5.27 3.87 11.58
CA ASP A 50 4.61 4.42 12.77
C ASP A 50 4.61 3.42 13.93
N LEU A 51 4.33 2.13 13.67
CA LEU A 51 4.35 1.10 14.70
C LEU A 51 5.77 0.85 15.24
N LYS A 52 6.78 0.86 14.37
CA LYS A 52 8.19 0.72 14.81
C LYS A 52 8.65 1.92 15.63
N ASP A 53 8.35 3.13 15.18
CA ASP A 53 8.76 4.37 15.84
C ASP A 53 8.05 4.55 17.20
N GLN A 54 6.73 4.31 17.25
CA GLN A 54 5.98 4.34 18.49
C GLN A 54 6.39 3.19 19.41
N GLY A 55 6.60 1.99 18.86
CA GLY A 55 6.98 0.83 19.63
C GLY A 55 8.31 1.02 20.36
N GLN A 56 9.32 1.59 19.69
CA GLN A 56 10.59 1.95 20.32
C GLN A 56 10.44 2.89 21.51
N ALA A 57 9.46 3.80 21.49
CA ALA A 57 9.21 4.71 22.60
C ALA A 57 8.59 4.00 23.83
N TYR A 58 7.93 2.87 23.64
CA TYR A 58 7.24 2.10 24.68
C TYR A 58 7.85 0.72 24.95
N ASP A 59 9.06 0.45 24.45
CA ASP A 59 9.76 -0.85 24.54
C ASP A 59 8.97 -2.01 23.91
N GLN A 60 8.18 -1.70 22.87
CA GLN A 60 7.43 -2.67 22.07
C GLN A 60 8.19 -3.01 20.80
N ASP A 61 8.27 -4.29 20.46
CA ASP A 61 8.94 -4.78 19.24
C ASP A 61 7.91 -5.27 18.24
N TRP A 62 7.70 -4.49 17.18
CA TRP A 62 6.70 -4.77 16.15
C TRP A 62 7.36 -5.42 14.92
N VAL A 63 6.88 -6.61 14.56
CA VAL A 63 7.29 -7.33 13.34
C VAL A 63 6.12 -7.38 12.37
N CYS A 64 6.31 -6.78 11.19
CA CYS A 64 5.31 -6.74 10.13
C CYS A 64 5.63 -7.72 9.00
N THR A 65 4.61 -8.39 8.47
CA THR A 65 4.69 -9.26 7.29
C THR A 65 3.66 -8.81 6.26
N GLY A 66 4.15 -8.29 5.12
CA GLY A 66 3.31 -7.95 3.97
C GLY A 66 2.80 -9.20 3.24
N SER A 67 1.57 -9.12 2.72
CA SER A 67 0.96 -10.16 1.85
C SER A 67 0.94 -9.76 0.38
#